data_AF-K1UFE4-F1
#
_entry.id   AF-K1UFE4-F1
#
_cell.length_a   1.000
_cell.length_b   1.000
_cell.length_c   1.000
_cell.angle_alpha   90.00
_cell.angle_beta   90.00
_cell.angle_gamma   90.00
#
_symmetry.space_group_name_H-M   'P 1'
#
loop_
_entity.id
_entity.type
_entity.pdbx_description
1 polymer ?
#
loop_
_entity_poly.entity_id
_entity_poly.type
_entity_poly.pdbx_seq_one_letter_code
_entity_poly.pdbx_strand_id
1 'polypeptide(L)' 'MRYQLLMDALDEEPEVEITYFKPDERKAGGAYVTATGAVIKVDDFERLITMQDGTKIPMDDILSIDGELFLSLE' A
#
# COMPACT_ATOMS: atom_id res chain seq x y z
N MET A 1 3.14 -6.23 -12.06
CA MET A 1 4.61 -6.12 -11.88
C MET A 1 4.97 -5.48 -10.55
N ARG A 2 4.55 -4.24 -10.23
CA ARG A 2 4.84 -3.60 -8.93
C ARG A 2 4.48 -4.46 -7.71
N TYR A 3 3.31 -5.09 -7.73
CA TYR A 3 2.88 -6.00 -6.65
C TYR A 3 3.82 -7.20 -6.44
N GLN A 4 4.33 -7.77 -7.52
CA GLN A 4 5.22 -8.93 -7.43
C GLN A 4 6.58 -8.52 -6.85
N LEU A 5 7.14 -7.37 -7.27
CA LEU A 5 8.34 -6.81 -6.63
C LEU A 5 8.13 -6.56 -5.13
N LEU A 6 6.97 -6.03 -4.75
CA LEU A 6 6.66 -5.80 -3.34
C LEU A 6 6.63 -7.10 -2.53
N MET A 7 6.07 -8.17 -3.09
CA MET A 7 6.06 -9.49 -2.44
C MET A 7 7.45 -10.11 -2.38
N ASP A 8 8.25 -9.99 -3.44
CA ASP A 8 9.63 -10.52 -3.48
C ASP A 8 10.54 -9.80 -2.47
N ALA A 9 10.33 -8.48 -2.26
CA ALA A 9 11.09 -7.67 -1.32
C ALA A 9 10.48 -7.63 0.09
N LEU A 10 9.37 -8.34 0.35
CA LEU A 10 8.62 -8.22 1.61
C LEU A 10 9.46 -8.57 2.85
N ASP A 11 10.37 -9.55 2.72
CA ASP A 11 11.31 -9.94 3.79
C ASP A 11 12.29 -8.81 4.17
N GLU A 12 12.50 -7.83 3.29
CA GLU A 12 13.34 -6.64 3.53
C GLU A 12 12.55 -5.46 4.10
N GLU A 13 11.24 -5.64 4.37
CA GLU A 13 10.34 -4.60 4.89
C GLU A 13 10.45 -3.30 4.08
N PRO A 14 10.11 -3.33 2.77
CA PRO A 14 10.45 -2.27 1.84
C PRO A 14 9.64 -1.01 2.15
N GLU A 15 10.32 0.13 2.22
CA GLU A 15 9.66 1.43 2.41
C GLU A 15 9.00 1.87 1.09
N VAL A 16 7.69 2.09 1.18
CA VAL A 16 6.86 2.50 0.04
C VAL A 16 5.91 3.62 0.45
N GLU A 17 5.44 4.33 -0.57
CA GLU A 17 4.40 5.32 -0.47
C GLU A 17 3.14 4.80 -1.18
N ILE A 18 2.07 4.57 -0.41
CA ILE A 18 0.81 4.04 -0.93
C ILE A 18 -0.25 5.12 -0.83
N THR A 19 -0.77 5.56 -1.97
CA THR A 19 -1.93 6.44 -2.04
C THR A 19 -3.19 5.62 -2.18
N TYR A 20 -4.14 5.74 -1.25
CA TYR A 20 -5.38 4.97 -1.25
C TYR A 20 -6.60 5.80 -0.87
N PHE A 21 -7.77 5.35 -1.30
CA PHE A 21 -9.04 5.96 -0.94
C PHE A 21 -9.45 5.54 0.48
N LYS A 22 -9.63 6.53 1.36
CA LYS A 22 -10.18 6.33 2.70
C LYS A 22 -11.62 6.84 2.73
N PRO A 23 -12.63 5.95 2.85
CA PRO A 23 -14.02 6.37 2.99
C PRO A 23 -14.20 7.17 4.29
N ASP A 24 -14.92 8.29 4.22
CA ASP A 24 -15.25 9.11 5.39
C ASP A 24 -16.52 8.56 6.05
N GLU A 25 -16.46 8.24 7.35
CA GLU A 25 -17.58 7.65 8.09
C GLU A 25 -18.80 8.59 8.23
N ARG A 26 -18.67 9.88 7.89
CA ARG A 26 -19.70 10.90 8.12
C ARG A 26 -20.34 11.47 6.86
N LYS A 27 -19.85 11.15 5.65
CA LYS A 27 -20.46 11.58 4.37
C LYS A 27 -20.41 10.47 3.32
N ALA A 28 -21.23 10.58 2.27
CA ALA A 28 -21.14 9.76 1.06
C ALA A 28 -19.89 10.12 0.20
N GLY A 29 -18.74 10.30 0.83
CA GLY A 29 -17.49 10.67 0.20
C GLY A 29 -16.31 10.07 0.94
N GLY A 30 -15.12 10.27 0.39
CA GLY A 30 -13.87 9.90 1.03
C GLY A 30 -12.75 10.78 0.51
N ALA A 31 -11.55 10.54 0.99
CA ALA A 31 -10.36 11.27 0.59
C ALA A 31 -9.27 10.31 0.16
N TYR A 32 -8.49 10.72 -0.83
CA TYR A 32 -7.22 10.05 -1.09
C TYR A 32 -6.23 10.47 -0.01
N VAL A 33 -5.66 9.47 0.65
CA VAL A 33 -4.63 9.63 1.66
C VAL A 33 -3.41 8.86 1.23
N THR A 34 -2.25 9.35 1.64
CA THR A 34 -0.97 8.72 1.34
C THR A 34 -0.37 8.23 2.64
N ALA A 35 -0.03 6.94 2.67
CA ALA A 35 0.69 6.31 3.77
C ALA A 35 2.09 5.94 3.31
N THR A 36 3.09 6.45 4.01
CA THR A 36 4.50 6.17 3.75
C THR A 36 5.04 5.30 4.87
N GLY A 37 5.71 4.21 4.53
CA GLY A 37 6.34 3.33 5.50
C GLY A 37 6.66 1.94 4.94
N ALA A 38 7.25 1.11 5.79
CA ALA A 38 7.58 -0.27 5.44
C ALA A 38 6.33 -1.16 5.37
N VAL A 39 6.24 -2.01 4.35
CA VAL A 39 5.20 -3.05 4.27
C VAL A 39 5.67 -4.27 5.04
N ILE A 40 4.87 -4.72 6.01
CA ILE A 40 5.18 -5.88 6.85
C ILE A 40 4.35 -7.12 6.51
N LYS A 41 3.19 -6.93 5.85
CA LYS A 41 2.33 -8.03 5.42
C LYS A 41 1.56 -7.66 4.18
N VAL A 42 1.46 -8.61 3.26
CA VAL A 42 0.59 -8.54 2.08
C VAL A 42 -0.32 -9.77 2.12
N ASP A 43 -1.62 -9.56 2.28
CA ASP A 43 -2.64 -10.61 2.26
C ASP A 43 -3.34 -10.60 0.89
N ASP A 44 -2.95 -11.54 0.03
CA ASP A 44 -3.49 -11.64 -1.34
C ASP A 44 -4.96 -12.09 -1.35
N PHE A 45 -5.36 -12.92 -0.38
CA PHE A 45 -6.71 -13.43 -0.29
C PHE A 45 -7.69 -12.37 0.23
N GLU A 46 -7.32 -11.67 1.30
CA GLU A 46 -8.09 -10.54 1.82
C GLU A 46 -7.88 -9.24 1.03
N ARG A 47 -6.96 -9.24 0.04
CA ARG A 47 -6.54 -8.07 -0.74
C ARG A 47 -6.18 -6.90 0.17
N LEU A 48 -5.35 -7.16 1.19
CA LEU A 48 -5.00 -6.20 2.24
C LEU A 48 -3.50 -6.06 2.43
N ILE A 49 -2.99 -4.84 2.41
CA ILE A 49 -1.59 -4.51 2.74
C ILE A 49 -1.56 -3.99 4.18
N THR A 50 -0.62 -4.47 4.99
CA THR A 50 -0.36 -3.97 6.34
C THR A 50 1.00 -3.31 6.39
N MET A 51 0.99 -2.04 6.77
CA MET A 51 2.18 -1.22 7.00
C MET A 51 2.73 -1.46 8.41
N GLN A 52 4.00 -1.13 8.64
CA GLN A 52 4.71 -1.31 9.91
C GLN A 52 4.03 -0.59 11.09
N ASP A 53 3.34 0.53 10.83
CA ASP A 53 2.58 1.29 11.84
C ASP A 53 1.23 0.63 12.19
N GLY A 54 0.90 -0.51 11.58
CA GLY A 54 -0.36 -1.22 11.73
C GLY A 54 -1.47 -0.72 10.80
N THR A 55 -1.21 0.27 9.94
CA THR A 55 -2.16 0.76 8.95
C THR A 55 -2.49 -0.35 7.95
N LYS A 56 -3.78 -0.60 7.78
CA LYS A 56 -4.32 -1.62 6.86
C LYS A 56 -4.91 -0.93 5.65
N ILE A 57 -4.38 -1.24 4.48
CA ILE A 57 -4.74 -0.60 3.21
C ILE A 57 -5.33 -1.66 2.29
N PRO A 58 -6.63 -1.58 1.96
CA PRO A 58 -7.25 -2.49 1.00
C PRO A 58 -6.71 -2.20 -0.41
N MET A 59 -6.25 -3.24 -1.09
CA MET A 59 -5.65 -3.15 -2.42
C MET A 59 -6.63 -2.60 -3.47
N ASP A 60 -7.93 -2.83 -3.27
CA ASP A 60 -8.98 -2.33 -4.15
C ASP A 60 -9.13 -0.79 -4.09
N ASP A 61 -8.70 -0.16 -3.00
CA ASP A 61 -8.73 1.29 -2.82
C ASP A 61 -7.39 1.95 -3.14
N ILE A 62 -6.36 1.20 -3.52
CA ILE A 62 -5.03 1.74 -3.86
C ILE A 62 -5.08 2.42 -5.23
N LEU A 63 -4.68 3.69 -5.25
CA LEU A 63 -4.50 4.48 -6.46
C LEU A 63 -3.08 4.30 -7.03
N SER A 64 -2.06 4.41 -6.19
CA SER A 64 -0.66 4.23 -6.58
C SER A 64 0.18 3.63 -5.45
N ILE A 65 1.23 2.92 -5.86
CA ILE A 65 2.30 2.45 -5.00
C ILE A 65 3.58 2.94 -5.63
N ASP A 66 4.28 3.79 -4.90
CA ASP A 66 5.53 4.43 -5.28
C ASP A 66 6.58 4.15 -4.20
N GLY A 67 7.86 4.39 -4.49
CA GLY A 67 8.95 4.08 -3.57
C GLY A 67 10.24 3.71 -4.29
N GLU A 68 11.35 3.66 -3.55
CA GLU A 68 12.67 3.40 -4.12
C GLU A 68 12.75 2.03 -4.82
N LEU A 69 11.98 1.05 -4.33
CA LEU A 69 11.85 -0.29 -4.91
C LEU A 69 11.41 -0.28 -6.39
N PHE A 70 10.69 0.76 -6.83
CA PHE A 70 10.09 0.83 -8.17
C PHE A 70 10.84 1.75 -9.15
N LEU A 71 11.93 2.40 -8.73
CA LEU A 71 12.70 3.33 -9.57
C LEU A 71 13.28 2.68 -10.84
N SER A 72 13.48 1.37 -10.83
CA SER A 72 13.99 0.60 -11.98
C SER A 72 12.92 0.26 -13.03
N LEU A 73 11.64 0.57 -12.75
CA LEU A 73 10.50 0.30 -13.63
C LEU A 73 10.05 1.54 -14.43
N GLU A 74 10.76 2.66 -14.29
CA GLU A 74 10.48 3.95 -14.96
C GLU A 74 11.37 4.18 -16.20
#